data_AF-A0A9E0C873-F1
#
_entry.id   AF-A0A9E0C873-F1
#
_cell.length_a   1.000
_cell.length_b   1.000
_cell.length_c   1.000
_cell.angle_alpha   90.00
_cell.angle_beta   90.00
_cell.angle_gamma   90.00
#
_symmetry.space_group_name_H-M   'P 1'
#
loop_
_entity.id
_entity.type
_entity.pdbx_description
1 polymer ?
#
loop_
_entity_poly.entity_id
_entity_poly.type
_entity_poly.pdbx_seq_one_letter_code
_entity_poly.pdbx_strand_id
1 'polypeptide(L)'
;MIRLFLAFCLLLFTFPAQAAEKITATPVQTRMAQDVAAGKPLVAHVIVALCDNKYQGIVPVPAHLGDGDDPRSNLYWGAMFGLRTYFSRMDGWSEVEITGPQDEAVLDRVAFKATLKRDGKSVDAIVIAEAWREGKSRRPLRVF
;
A
#
# COMPACT_ATOMS: atom_id res chain seq x y z
N MET A 1 17.57 -40.81 -54.17
CA MET A 1 17.94 -41.34 -52.84
C MET A 1 16.79 -41.07 -51.88
N ILE A 2 16.22 -42.16 -51.37
CA ILE A 2 15.00 -42.28 -50.56
C ILE A 2 15.12 -41.53 -49.23
N ARG A 3 14.11 -40.72 -48.87
CA ARG A 3 13.88 -40.29 -47.48
C ARG A 3 12.60 -40.94 -46.98
N LEU A 4 12.83 -41.99 -46.21
CA LEU A 4 11.91 -42.90 -45.56
C LEU A 4 11.59 -42.36 -44.15
N PHE A 5 10.29 -42.30 -43.83
CA PHE A 5 9.70 -42.30 -42.48
C PHE A 5 10.11 -41.20 -41.50
N LEU A 6 9.15 -40.34 -41.14
CA LEU A 6 8.76 -40.20 -39.74
C LEU A 6 7.27 -39.87 -39.71
N ALA A 7 6.48 -40.91 -39.48
CA ALA A 7 5.05 -40.82 -39.29
C ALA A 7 4.76 -40.40 -37.84
N PHE A 8 3.76 -39.53 -37.69
CA PHE A 8 2.66 -39.71 -36.74
C PHE A 8 3.01 -39.73 -35.25
N CYS A 9 2.90 -38.57 -34.60
CA CYS A 9 2.08 -38.47 -33.38
C CYS A 9 1.83 -36.99 -33.03
N LEU A 10 0.94 -36.33 -33.79
CA LEU A 10 0.37 -35.06 -33.34
C LEU A 10 -0.76 -35.42 -32.35
N LEU A 11 -0.39 -35.80 -31.12
CA LEU A 11 -1.32 -35.88 -30.00
C LEU A 11 -1.73 -34.45 -29.67
N LEU A 12 -2.80 -33.98 -30.33
CA LEU A 12 -3.56 -32.82 -29.91
C LEU A 12 -4.18 -33.15 -28.56
N PHE A 13 -3.44 -32.89 -27.48
CA PHE A 13 -4.03 -32.70 -26.17
C PHE A 13 -4.92 -31.46 -26.29
N THR A 14 -6.21 -31.66 -26.56
CA THR A 14 -7.25 -30.69 -26.26
C THR A 14 -7.32 -30.57 -24.74
N PHE A 15 -6.46 -29.72 -24.19
CA PHE A 15 -6.67 -29.21 -22.84
C PHE A 15 -8.07 -28.57 -22.83
N PRO A 16 -9.01 -29.03 -21.99
CA PRO A 16 -10.22 -28.27 -21.77
C PRO A 16 -9.79 -26.89 -21.29
N ALA A 17 -10.19 -25.85 -22.01
CA ALA A 17 -9.99 -24.48 -21.57
C ALA A 17 -10.59 -24.36 -20.17
N GLN A 18 -9.74 -24.28 -19.16
CA GLN A 18 -10.17 -24.02 -17.79
C GLN A 18 -10.97 -22.71 -17.85
N ALA A 19 -12.27 -22.78 -17.59
CA ALA A 19 -13.07 -21.58 -17.45
C ALA A 19 -12.45 -20.76 -16.32
N ALA A 20 -11.99 -19.55 -16.65
CA ALA A 20 -11.41 -18.64 -15.67
C ALA A 20 -12.42 -18.42 -14.56
N GLU A 21 -12.11 -18.93 -13.36
CA GLU A 21 -12.89 -18.68 -12.17
C GLU A 21 -12.92 -17.16 -11.97
N LYS A 22 -14.11 -16.56 -12.07
CA LYS A 22 -14.27 -15.12 -11.85
C LYS A 22 -13.83 -14.84 -10.41
N ILE A 23 -12.71 -14.14 -10.26
CA ILE A 23 -12.25 -13.65 -8.96
C ILE A 23 -13.39 -12.82 -8.38
N THR A 24 -14.09 -13.38 -7.41
CA THR A 24 -15.19 -12.69 -6.74
C THR A 24 -14.59 -11.56 -5.92
N ALA A 25 -15.17 -10.37 -6.03
CA ALA A 25 -14.62 -9.19 -5.37
C ALA A 25 -14.47 -9.43 -3.86
N THR A 26 -13.31 -9.10 -3.28
CA THR A 26 -13.08 -9.24 -1.84
C THR A 26 -14.03 -8.34 -1.06
N PRO A 27 -14.32 -8.61 0.24
CA PRO A 27 -15.19 -7.75 1.05
C PRO A 27 -14.78 -6.27 1.03
N VAL A 28 -13.48 -5.99 0.97
CA VAL A 28 -12.93 -4.64 0.81
C VAL A 28 -13.33 -4.04 -0.53
N GLN A 29 -13.20 -4.77 -1.63
CA GLN A 29 -13.58 -4.30 -2.96
C GLN A 29 -15.09 -4.04 -3.06
N THR A 30 -15.91 -4.85 -2.40
CA THR A 30 -17.37 -4.62 -2.29
C THR A 30 -17.68 -3.34 -1.52
N ARG A 31 -17.07 -3.13 -0.35
CA ARG A 31 -17.23 -1.91 0.44
C ARG A 31 -16.79 -0.66 -0.34
N MET A 32 -15.62 -0.73 -0.98
CA MET A 32 -15.11 0.37 -1.81
C MET A 32 -16.08 0.70 -2.96
N ALA A 33 -16.65 -0.30 -3.62
CA ALA A 33 -17.64 -0.07 -4.68
C ALA A 33 -18.91 0.60 -4.14
N GLN A 34 -19.37 0.22 -2.94
CA GLN A 34 -20.51 0.85 -2.27
C GLN A 34 -20.20 2.30 -1.89
N ASP A 35 -19.02 2.58 -1.34
CA ASP A 35 -18.60 3.93 -0.97
C ASP A 35 -18.50 4.83 -2.22
N VAL A 36 -17.93 4.32 -3.32
CA VAL A 36 -17.89 5.02 -4.61
C VAL A 36 -19.29 5.28 -5.16
N ALA A 37 -20.20 4.30 -5.08
CA ALA A 37 -21.58 4.47 -5.53
C ALA A 37 -22.35 5.50 -4.69
N ALA A 38 -22.02 5.61 -3.39
CA ALA A 38 -22.58 6.59 -2.46
C ALA A 38 -21.88 7.96 -2.51
N GLY A 39 -20.89 8.16 -3.40
CA GLY A 39 -20.15 9.42 -3.51
C GLY A 39 -19.24 9.73 -2.31
N LYS A 40 -18.88 8.71 -1.52
CA LYS A 40 -17.96 8.85 -0.39
C LYS A 40 -16.50 8.76 -0.87
N PRO A 41 -15.56 9.43 -0.18
CA PRO A 41 -14.15 9.25 -0.48
C PRO A 41 -13.67 7.85 -0.08
N LEU A 42 -12.69 7.33 -0.80
CA LEU A 42 -11.96 6.14 -0.40
C LEU A 42 -10.87 6.54 0.59
N VAL A 43 -10.84 5.92 1.77
CA VAL A 43 -9.87 6.26 2.83
C VAL A 43 -8.97 5.06 3.10
N ALA A 44 -7.66 5.28 3.01
CA ALA A 44 -6.65 4.34 3.47
C ALA A 44 -5.96 4.91 4.71
N HIS A 45 -5.96 4.16 5.81
CA HIS A 45 -5.18 4.48 6.99
C HIS A 45 -3.93 3.61 7.02
N VAL A 46 -2.76 4.25 6.93
CA VAL A 46 -1.46 3.61 6.88
C VAL A 46 -0.73 3.85 8.19
N ILE A 47 -0.30 2.77 8.83
CA ILE A 47 0.53 2.80 10.03
C ILE A 47 1.92 2.37 9.59
N VAL A 48 2.89 3.27 9.72
CA VAL A 48 4.28 3.02 9.37
C VAL A 48 5.05 2.81 10.67
N ALA A 49 5.51 1.59 10.93
CA ALA A 49 6.53 1.36 11.94
C ALA A 49 7.84 1.97 11.43
N LEU A 50 8.36 2.98 12.15
CA LEU A 50 9.61 3.64 11.77
C LEU A 50 10.76 2.64 11.87
N CYS A 51 11.71 2.73 10.92
CA CYS A 51 12.91 1.91 10.92
C CYS A 51 13.75 2.20 12.15
N ASP A 52 14.01 1.20 13.00
CA ASP A 52 14.91 1.34 14.14
C ASP A 52 15.98 0.23 14.15
N ASN A 53 17.24 0.62 14.00
CA ASN A 53 18.39 -0.31 14.04
C ASN A 53 18.46 -1.15 15.33
N LYS A 54 17.83 -0.70 16.43
CA LYS A 54 17.78 -1.40 17.71
C LYS A 54 16.74 -2.51 17.74
N TYR A 55 15.61 -2.34 17.06
CA TYR A 55 14.43 -3.21 17.21
C TYR A 55 14.11 -4.05 15.96
N GLN A 56 14.52 -3.61 14.77
CA GLN A 56 14.10 -4.20 13.49
C GLN A 56 14.51 -5.68 13.25
N GLY A 57 15.54 -6.18 13.94
CA GLY A 57 15.98 -7.58 13.82
C GLY A 57 16.62 -7.97 12.48
N ILE A 58 16.88 -7.01 11.58
CA ILE A 58 17.56 -7.17 10.29
C ILE A 58 18.87 -6.37 10.24
N VAL A 59 19.62 -6.49 9.13
CA VAL A 59 20.89 -5.77 8.92
C VAL A 59 20.69 -4.26 9.11
N PRO A 60 21.52 -3.60 9.96
CA PRO A 60 21.43 -2.17 10.19
C PRO A 60 21.59 -1.33 8.93
N VAL A 61 20.85 -0.22 8.89
CA VAL A 61 21.00 0.84 7.89
C VAL A 61 21.86 1.98 8.49
N PRO A 62 22.33 2.97 7.70
CA PRO A 62 23.00 4.15 8.25
C PRO A 62 22.22 4.76 9.41
N ALA A 63 22.91 5.13 10.49
CA ALA A 63 22.27 5.49 11.77
C ALA A 63 21.16 6.55 11.65
N HIS A 64 21.36 7.57 10.81
CA HIS A 64 20.36 8.62 10.60
C HIS A 64 19.07 8.13 9.89
N LEU A 65 19.12 7.02 9.14
CA LEU A 65 17.94 6.43 8.48
C LEU A 65 17.23 5.42 9.39
N GLY A 66 17.95 4.82 10.33
CA GLY A 66 17.48 3.79 11.26
C GLY A 66 17.31 4.29 12.68
N ASP A 67 17.04 5.59 12.86
CA ASP A 67 16.59 6.17 14.13
C ASP A 67 15.06 6.15 14.16
N GLY A 68 14.49 5.29 15.01
CA GLY A 68 13.05 5.13 15.18
C GLY A 68 12.37 6.31 15.89
N ASP A 69 13.15 7.27 16.40
CA ASP A 69 12.69 8.46 17.09
C ASP A 69 12.77 9.73 16.23
N ASP A 70 13.42 9.68 15.06
CA ASP A 70 13.50 10.79 14.10
C ASP A 70 12.69 10.50 12.81
N PRO A 71 11.38 10.83 12.77
CA PRO A 71 10.57 10.61 11.58
C PRO A 71 11.08 11.38 10.36
N ARG A 72 11.78 12.52 10.53
CA ARG A 72 12.17 13.39 9.43
C ARG A 72 13.24 12.76 8.53
N SER A 73 14.18 12.01 9.10
CA SER A 73 15.22 11.32 8.33
C SER A 73 14.94 9.83 8.14
N ASN A 74 13.94 9.28 8.84
CA ASN A 74 13.69 7.83 8.84
C ASN A 74 13.46 7.25 7.45
N LEU A 75 14.06 6.08 7.21
CA LEU A 75 14.02 5.36 5.93
C LEU A 75 12.62 5.16 5.37
N TYR A 76 11.64 4.86 6.23
CA TYR A 76 10.28 4.53 5.81
C TYR A 76 9.33 5.75 5.78
N TRP A 77 9.78 6.91 6.26
CA TRP A 77 8.91 8.07 6.46
C TRP A 77 9.41 9.35 5.77
N GLY A 78 10.44 10.00 6.32
CA GLY A 78 10.91 11.31 5.88
C GLY A 78 12.13 11.27 4.95
N ALA A 79 12.81 10.14 4.82
CA ALA A 79 13.87 9.96 3.83
C ALA A 79 13.35 10.13 2.38
N MET A 80 14.26 10.17 1.40
CA MET A 80 13.95 10.46 -0.01
C MET A 80 12.75 9.70 -0.58
N PHE A 81 12.59 8.43 -0.21
CA PHE A 81 11.50 7.55 -0.66
C PHE A 81 10.57 7.12 0.48
N GLY A 82 10.71 7.74 1.66
CA GLY A 82 9.78 7.49 2.76
C GLY A 82 8.38 8.00 2.41
N LEU A 83 7.36 7.43 3.06
CA LEU A 83 5.95 7.63 2.68
C LEU A 83 5.57 9.11 2.61
N ARG A 84 5.89 9.91 3.63
CA ARG A 84 5.55 11.34 3.68
C ARG A 84 6.22 12.09 2.53
N THR A 85 7.53 11.89 2.35
CA THR A 85 8.29 12.54 1.29
C THR A 85 7.78 12.15 -0.09
N TYR A 86 7.46 10.88 -0.30
CA TYR A 86 6.92 10.38 -1.56
C TYR A 86 5.59 11.04 -1.93
N PHE A 87 4.61 11.05 -1.03
CA PHE A 87 3.32 11.70 -1.30
C PHE A 87 3.41 13.22 -1.43
N SER A 88 4.29 13.88 -0.65
CA SER A 88 4.50 15.33 -0.75
C SER A 88 5.04 15.78 -2.12
N ARG A 89 5.68 14.86 -2.86
CA ARG A 89 6.27 15.12 -4.18
C ARG A 89 5.47 14.49 -5.32
N MET A 90 4.42 13.71 -5.02
CA MET A 90 3.67 13.01 -6.04
C MET A 90 2.68 13.95 -6.72
N ASP A 91 2.74 14.02 -8.04
CA ASP A 91 1.79 14.79 -8.85
C ASP A 91 0.34 14.33 -8.61
N GLY A 92 -0.57 15.30 -8.45
CA GLY A 92 -1.99 15.03 -8.23
C GLY A 92 -2.37 14.71 -6.78
N TRP A 93 -1.40 14.67 -5.87
CA TRP A 93 -1.64 14.58 -4.43
C TRP A 93 -1.36 15.91 -3.75
N SER A 94 -2.10 16.19 -2.68
CA SER A 94 -1.90 17.39 -1.87
C SER A 94 -2.05 17.04 -0.40
N GLU A 95 -1.16 17.57 0.43
CA GLU A 95 -1.26 17.47 1.88
C GLU A 95 -2.48 18.27 2.36
N VAL A 96 -3.27 17.69 3.26
CA VAL A 96 -4.44 18.33 3.86
C VAL A 96 -4.29 18.34 5.38
N GLU A 97 -4.83 19.37 6.01
CA GLU A 97 -4.80 19.48 7.46
C GLU A 97 -5.60 18.34 8.10
N ILE A 98 -5.03 17.75 9.15
CA ILE A 98 -5.68 16.72 9.93
C ILE A 98 -5.60 17.08 11.41
N THR A 99 -6.75 17.02 12.08
CA THR A 99 -6.88 17.27 13.51
C THR A 99 -7.51 16.05 14.18
N GLY A 100 -7.25 15.89 15.47
CA GLY A 100 -7.78 14.78 16.25
C GLY A 100 -6.75 14.25 17.24
N PRO A 101 -7.16 13.34 18.15
CA PRO A 101 -6.27 12.80 19.16
C PRO A 101 -5.08 12.09 18.49
N GLN A 102 -3.89 12.39 19.00
CA GLN A 102 -2.64 11.72 18.63
C GLN A 102 -2.28 10.74 19.75
N ASP A 103 -1.96 9.51 19.38
CA ASP A 103 -1.41 8.54 20.33
C ASP A 103 0.03 8.96 20.67
N GLU A 104 0.47 8.79 21.91
CA GLU A 104 1.83 9.14 22.33
C GLU A 104 2.91 8.37 21.55
N ALA A 105 2.57 7.22 20.96
CA ALA A 105 3.47 6.45 20.11
C ALA A 105 3.59 7.00 18.67
N VAL A 106 2.72 7.91 18.25
CA VAL A 106 2.75 8.53 16.92
C VAL A 106 3.64 9.76 16.96
N LEU A 107 4.74 9.75 16.20
CA LEU A 107 5.72 10.83 16.15
C LEU A 107 5.41 11.87 15.07
N ASP A 108 4.72 11.45 14.01
CA ASP A 108 4.29 12.31 12.92
C ASP A 108 3.00 11.74 12.30
N ARG A 109 2.12 12.61 11.80
CA ARG A 109 0.87 12.24 11.14
C ARG A 109 0.61 13.20 9.99
N VAL A 110 0.30 12.64 8.84
CA VAL A 110 -0.02 13.39 7.62
C VAL A 110 -1.27 12.82 6.96
N ALA A 111 -2.00 13.68 6.25
CA ALA A 111 -3.08 13.27 5.38
C ALA A 111 -2.83 13.82 3.98
N PHE A 112 -2.96 12.97 2.97
CA PHE A 112 -2.86 13.35 1.57
C PHE A 112 -4.18 13.06 0.86
N LYS A 113 -4.60 13.97 -0.01
CA LYS A 113 -5.80 13.83 -0.84
C LYS A 113 -5.42 13.82 -2.32
N ALA A 114 -6.10 12.99 -3.10
CA ALA A 114 -6.11 13.03 -4.55
C ALA A 114 -7.51 12.75 -5.10
N THR A 115 -7.76 13.09 -6.35
CA THR A 115 -8.95 12.65 -7.08
C THR A 115 -8.52 11.59 -8.10
N LEU A 116 -9.04 10.38 -7.93
CA LEU A 116 -8.73 9.22 -8.76
C LEU A 116 -9.86 8.96 -9.76
N LYS A 117 -9.56 8.25 -10.85
CA LYS A 117 -10.58 7.71 -11.76
C LYS A 117 -10.77 6.22 -11.52
N ARG A 118 -12.01 5.80 -11.28
CA ARG A 118 -12.40 4.39 -11.14
C ARG A 118 -13.68 4.15 -11.93
N ASP A 119 -13.66 3.20 -12.87
CA ASP A 119 -14.82 2.85 -13.71
C ASP A 119 -15.46 4.08 -14.40
N GLY A 120 -14.62 5.01 -14.88
CA GLY A 120 -15.04 6.26 -15.51
C GLY A 120 -15.55 7.35 -14.55
N LYS A 121 -15.64 7.07 -13.25
CA LYS A 121 -16.06 8.02 -12.22
C LYS A 121 -14.86 8.66 -11.53
N SER A 122 -14.95 9.95 -11.23
CA SER A 122 -14.01 10.64 -10.36
C SER A 122 -14.36 10.35 -8.91
N VAL A 123 -13.37 9.97 -8.11
CA VAL A 123 -13.53 9.58 -6.71
C VAL A 123 -12.41 10.22 -5.90
N ASP A 124 -12.76 10.88 -4.81
CA ASP A 124 -11.76 11.40 -3.88
C ASP A 124 -11.12 10.24 -3.10
N ALA A 125 -9.79 10.25 -3.01
CA ALA A 125 -9.00 9.32 -2.22
C ALA A 125 -8.24 10.10 -1.14
N ILE A 126 -8.24 9.56 0.08
CA ILE A 126 -7.54 10.13 1.22
C ILE A 126 -6.63 9.05 1.81
N VAL A 127 -5.35 9.36 1.95
CA VAL A 127 -4.38 8.55 2.68
C VAL A 127 -4.06 9.27 3.97
N ILE A 128 -4.46 8.68 5.09
CA ILE A 128 -4.03 9.11 6.42
C ILE A 128 -2.88 8.22 6.81
N ALA A 129 -1.72 8.79 7.09
CA ALA A 129 -0.54 8.04 7.46
C ALA A 129 0.01 8.49 8.80
N GLU A 130 0.52 7.54 9.58
CA GLU A 130 1.10 7.78 10.90
C GLU A 130 2.48 7.11 11.01
N ALA A 131 3.45 7.88 11.50
CA ALA A 131 4.77 7.40 11.87
C ALA A 131 4.77 6.92 13.33
N TRP A 132 4.84 5.61 13.52
CA TRP A 132 4.80 4.98 14.83
C TRP A 132 6.21 4.65 15.32
N ARG A 133 6.51 5.03 16.56
CA ARG A 133 7.76 4.69 17.26
C ARG A 133 7.86 3.18 17.47
N GLU A 134 8.93 2.57 16.97
CA GLU A 134 9.21 1.16 17.18
C GLU A 134 9.46 0.88 18.69
N GLY A 135 8.86 -0.19 19.23
CA GLY A 135 8.96 -0.56 20.66
C GLY A 135 7.84 -0.06 21.59
N LYS A 136 7.06 0.97 21.19
CA LYS A 136 5.81 1.38 21.90
C LYS A 136 4.53 0.97 21.17
N SER A 137 4.62 0.53 19.91
CA SER A 137 3.51 0.03 19.10
C SER A 137 2.95 -1.29 19.67
N ARG A 138 2.08 -1.19 20.68
CA ARG A 138 1.33 -2.33 21.24
C ARG A 138 -0.17 -2.27 20.94
N ARG A 139 -0.64 -1.31 20.13
CA ARG A 139 -2.04 -1.37 19.69
C ARG A 139 -2.21 -2.55 18.73
N PRO A 140 -3.17 -3.47 18.97
CA PRO A 140 -3.61 -4.36 17.91
C PRO A 140 -4.13 -3.50 16.78
N LEU A 141 -3.65 -3.74 15.55
CA LEU A 141 -4.16 -3.12 14.33
C LEU A 141 -5.66 -3.41 14.26
N ARG A 142 -6.50 -2.47 14.66
CA ARG A 142 -7.95 -2.55 14.42
C ARG A 142 -8.16 -2.14 12.98
N VAL A 143 -8.40 -3.13 12.13
CA VAL A 143 -8.86 -2.91 10.76
C VAL A 143 -10.28 -2.34 10.85
N PHE A 144 -10.49 -1.12 10.36
CA PHE A 144 -11.79 -0.43 10.32
C PHE A 144 -12.66 -0.86 9.12
#